data_AF-A0A538C9A6-F1
#
_entry.id   AF-A0A538C9A6-F1
#
_cell.length_a   1.000
_cell.length_b   1.000
_cell.length_c   1.000
_cell.angle_alpha   90.00
_cell.angle_beta   90.00
_cell.angle_gamma   90.00
#
_symmetry.space_group_name_H-M   'P 1'
#
loop_
_entity.id
_entity.type
_entity.pdbx_description
1 polymer ?
#
loop_
_entity_poly.entity_id
_entity_poly.type
_entity_poly.pdbx_seq_one_letter_code
_entity_poly.pdbx_strand_id
1 'polypeptide(L)'
;MVRTDLPAAQLPLRPDGLLVDEDSPQLHAVDELSELDVGDRAQLVLNLSPGRYVFFCNLEGHYLGGMHTLLQVGSDRDTGDPDA
;
A
#
# COMPACT_ATOMS: atom_id res chain seq x y z
N MET A 1 -1.57 3.00 -3.65
CA MET A 1 -1.55 2.45 -2.27
C MET A 1 -2.99 2.25 -1.81
N VAL A 2 -3.25 1.16 -1.09
CA VAL A 2 -4.58 0.84 -0.59
C VAL A 2 -4.57 0.56 0.92
N ARG A 3 -5.65 0.90 1.60
CA ARG A 3 -5.99 0.36 2.93
C ARG A 3 -6.76 -0.94 2.74
N THR A 4 -6.33 -2.01 3.41
CA THR A 4 -6.96 -3.32 3.31
C THR A 4 -6.52 -4.23 4.46
N ASP A 5 -7.35 -5.21 4.82
CA ASP A 5 -7.01 -6.25 5.78
C ASP A 5 -6.34 -7.47 5.11
N LEU A 6 -6.25 -7.49 3.78
CA LEU A 6 -5.64 -8.59 3.04
C LEU A 6 -4.12 -8.69 3.24
N PRO A 7 -3.54 -9.90 3.17
CA PRO A 7 -2.09 -10.10 3.01
C PRO A 7 -1.53 -9.29 1.83
N ALA A 8 -0.36 -8.68 1.99
CA ALA A 8 0.24 -7.85 0.92
C ALA A 8 0.46 -8.63 -0.37
N ALA A 9 0.69 -9.95 -0.28
CA ALA A 9 0.86 -10.87 -1.41
C ALA A 9 -0.45 -11.54 -1.87
N GLN A 10 -1.63 -11.09 -1.40
CA GLN A 10 -2.94 -11.67 -1.75
C GLN A 10 -3.98 -10.58 -2.08
N LEU A 11 -3.55 -9.51 -2.76
CA LEU A 11 -4.48 -8.52 -3.31
C LEU A 11 -5.25 -9.13 -4.50
N PRO A 12 -6.52 -8.75 -4.70
CA PRO A 12 -7.31 -9.22 -5.84
C PRO A 12 -6.66 -8.75 -7.15
N LEU A 13 -6.65 -9.63 -8.15
CA LEU A 13 -6.14 -9.32 -9.48
C LEU A 13 -7.29 -9.06 -10.44
N ARG A 14 -7.02 -8.27 -11.48
CA ARG A 14 -7.90 -8.11 -12.64
C ARG A 14 -8.04 -9.44 -13.39
N PRO A 15 -9.02 -9.59 -14.31
CA PRO A 15 -9.23 -10.83 -15.05
C PRO A 15 -8.03 -11.30 -15.89
N ASP A 16 -7.15 -10.39 -16.30
CA ASP A 16 -5.90 -10.74 -16.99
C ASP A 16 -4.88 -11.43 -16.07
N GLY A 17 -5.04 -11.31 -14.75
CA GLY A 17 -4.14 -11.86 -13.75
C GLY A 17 -2.78 -11.16 -13.71
N LEU A 18 -2.61 -9.97 -14.31
CA LEU A 18 -1.33 -9.27 -14.42
C LEU A 18 -1.26 -8.01 -13.56
N LEU A 19 -2.41 -7.45 -13.23
CA LEU A 19 -2.58 -6.20 -12.48
C LEU A 19 -3.44 -6.44 -11.25
N VAL A 20 -3.18 -5.70 -10.17
CA VAL A 20 -4.09 -5.61 -9.03
C VAL A 20 -5.37 -4.91 -9.47
N ASP A 21 -6.50 -5.45 -9.04
CA ASP A 21 -7.82 -4.85 -9.21
C ASP A 21 -8.05 -3.75 -8.17
N GLU A 22 -7.57 -2.54 -8.47
CA GLU A 22 -7.67 -1.38 -7.58
C GLU A 22 -9.11 -0.91 -7.32
N ASP A 23 -10.05 -1.30 -8.20
CA ASP A 23 -11.48 -1.03 -8.05
C ASP A 23 -12.21 -2.09 -7.20
N SER A 24 -11.48 -3.11 -6.73
CA SER A 24 -12.06 -4.16 -5.91
C SER A 24 -12.65 -3.59 -4.62
N PRO A 25 -13.88 -4.00 -4.21
CA PRO A 25 -14.50 -3.51 -2.98
C PRO A 25 -13.74 -3.88 -1.69
N GLN A 26 -12.72 -4.75 -1.78
CA GLN A 26 -11.84 -5.13 -0.67
C GLN A 26 -10.66 -4.18 -0.49
N LEU A 27 -10.45 -3.27 -1.44
CA LEU A 27 -9.35 -2.31 -1.45
C LEU A 27 -9.93 -0.91 -1.35
N HIS A 28 -9.42 -0.13 -0.39
CA HIS A 28 -9.74 1.28 -0.29
C HIS A 28 -8.53 2.08 -0.78
N ALA A 29 -8.60 2.56 -2.02
CA ALA A 29 -7.59 3.45 -2.57
C ALA A 29 -7.39 4.66 -1.64
N VAL A 30 -6.14 4.92 -1.28
CA VAL A 30 -5.79 6.09 -0.45
C VAL A 30 -5.17 7.15 -1.34
N ASP A 31 -4.09 6.80 -2.02
CA ASP A 31 -3.42 7.66 -2.98
C ASP A 31 -2.38 6.85 -3.80
N GLU A 32 -1.87 7.46 -4.86
CA GLU A 32 -0.88 6.89 -5.75
C GLU A 32 0.16 7.93 -6.23
N LEU A 33 1.25 7.42 -6.79
CA LEU A 33 2.14 8.21 -7.63
C LEU A 33 1.98 7.68 -9.05
N SER A 34 2.02 8.58 -10.03
CA SER A 34 2.19 8.19 -11.42
C SER A 34 3.46 7.37 -11.62
N GLU A 35 3.51 6.65 -12.72
CA GLU A 35 4.65 5.84 -13.12
C GLU A 35 5.93 6.69 -13.14
N LEU A 36 7.03 6.08 -12.68
CA LEU A 36 8.35 6.70 -12.67
C LEU A 36 9.28 5.91 -13.58
N ASP A 37 10.03 6.62 -14.41
CA ASP A 37 11.09 6.01 -15.21
C ASP A 37 12.31 5.63 -14.36
N VAL A 38 13.15 4.76 -14.91
CA VAL A 38 14.39 4.35 -14.24
C VAL A 38 15.31 5.56 -14.02
N GLY A 39 15.57 5.87 -12.76
CA GLY A 39 16.41 7.01 -12.36
C GLY A 39 15.62 8.19 -11.81
N ASP A 40 14.30 8.23 -12.05
CA ASP A 40 13.43 9.26 -11.51
C ASP A 40 13.14 9.07 -10.02
N ARG A 41 12.72 10.16 -9.39
CA ARG A 41 12.36 10.20 -7.97
C ARG A 41 11.12 11.07 -7.80
N ALA A 42 10.17 10.58 -7.02
CA ALA A 42 9.02 11.35 -6.54
C ALA A 42 8.79 11.13 -5.05
N GLN A 43 8.00 12.01 -4.44
CA GLN A 43 7.63 11.93 -3.04
C GLN A 43 6.10 11.98 -2.92
N LEU A 44 5.53 11.04 -2.17
CA LEU A 44 4.12 11.02 -1.80
C LEU A 44 4.02 11.29 -0.31
N VAL A 45 3.37 12.39 0.08
CA VAL A 45 3.19 12.79 1.47
C VAL A 45 1.76 12.47 1.89
N LEU A 46 1.60 11.63 2.92
CA LEU A 46 0.32 11.07 3.32
C LEU A 46 0.05 11.29 4.80
N ASN A 47 -1.19 11.62 5.14
CA ASN A 47 -1.69 11.61 6.51
C ASN A 47 -2.52 10.34 6.70
N LEU A 48 -1.97 9.35 7.42
CA LEU A 48 -2.60 8.04 7.59
C LEU A 48 -3.18 7.89 9.00
N SER A 49 -4.39 7.36 9.09
CA SER A 49 -4.93 6.89 10.36
C SER A 49 -4.32 5.53 10.74
N PRO A 50 -4.41 5.12 12.02
CA PRO A 50 -4.00 3.78 12.42
C PRO A 50 -4.71 2.71 11.59
N GLY A 51 -3.95 1.76 11.07
CA GLY A 51 -4.48 0.77 10.14
C GLY A 51 -3.42 0.05 9.33
N ARG A 52 -3.91 -0.82 8.46
CA ARG A 52 -3.11 -1.66 7.57
C ARG A 52 -3.19 -1.16 6.14
N TYR A 53 -2.03 -0.97 5.53
CA TYR A 53 -1.90 -0.44 4.19
C TYR A 53 -0.96 -1.33 3.36
N VAL A 54 -1.22 -1.42 2.07
CA VAL A 54 -0.31 -2.07 1.12
C VAL A 54 0.15 -1.03 0.11
N PHE A 55 1.46 -0.82 0.07
CA PHE A 55 2.14 -0.12 -1.02
C PHE A 55 2.54 -1.16 -2.04
N PHE A 56 2.27 -0.90 -3.31
CA PHE A 56 2.64 -1.78 -4.40
C PHE A 56 2.81 -0.97 -5.67
N CYS A 57 3.55 -1.53 -6.62
CA CYS A 57 3.57 -1.03 -7.99
C CYS A 57 2.55 -1.82 -8.81
N ASN A 58 1.65 -1.12 -9.48
CA ASN A 58 0.63 -1.73 -10.33
C ASN A 58 0.97 -1.70 -11.83
N LEU A 59 2.26 -1.74 -12.16
CA LEU A 59 2.69 -2.06 -13.52
C LEU A 59 2.54 -3.56 -13.76
N GLU A 60 2.33 -3.93 -15.02
CA GLU A 60 2.10 -5.32 -15.45
C GLU A 60 3.14 -6.27 -14.84
N GLY A 61 2.68 -7.22 -14.02
CA GLY A 61 3.53 -8.23 -13.39
C GLY A 61 4.42 -7.75 -12.24
N HIS A 62 4.53 -6.45 -11.95
CA HIS A 62 5.40 -5.95 -10.88
C HIS A 62 4.93 -6.40 -9.50
N TYR A 63 3.62 -6.33 -9.25
CA TYR A 63 3.01 -6.87 -8.02
C TYR A 63 3.32 -8.36 -7.85
N LEU A 64 3.12 -9.16 -8.90
CA LEU A 64 3.40 -10.60 -8.91
C LEU A 64 4.89 -10.91 -8.71
N GLY A 65 5.76 -10.02 -9.20
CA GLY A 65 7.21 -10.05 -8.97
C GLY A 65 7.61 -9.70 -7.53
N GLY A 66 6.65 -9.42 -6.64
CA GLY A 66 6.89 -9.11 -5.23
C GLY A 66 7.10 -7.64 -4.94
N MET A 67 6.81 -6.73 -5.88
CA MET A 67 6.94 -5.27 -5.69
C MET A 67 5.76 -4.72 -4.87
N HIS A 68 5.64 -5.22 -3.65
CA HIS A 68 4.64 -4.82 -2.67
C HIS A 68 5.21 -4.88 -1.26
N THR A 69 4.72 -4.03 -0.36
CA THR A 69 5.07 -4.05 1.05
C THR A 69 3.88 -3.68 1.93
N LEU A 70 3.87 -4.26 3.12
CA LEU A 70 2.92 -3.95 4.18
C LEU A 70 3.42 -2.73 4.95
N LEU A 71 2.57 -1.71 5.11
CA LEU A 71 2.74 -0.66 6.11
C LEU A 71 1.68 -0.83 7.20
N GLN A 72 2.13 -1.05 8.44
CA GLN A 72 1.28 -0.99 9.63
C GLN A 72 1.45 0.39 10.27
N VAL A 73 0.36 1.16 10.31
CA VAL A 73 0.30 2.42 11.06
C VAL A 73 -0.31 2.12 12.41
N GLY A 74 0.47 2.35 13.47
CA GLY A 74 0.00 2.24 14.85
C GLY A 74 -0.82 3.47 15.26
N SER A 75 -1.66 3.30 16.27
CA SER A 75 -2.07 4.45 17.10
C SER A 75 -0.90 4.84 18.00
N ASP A 76 -0.71 6.13 18.26
CA ASP A 76 0.17 6.56 19.35
C ASP A 76 -0.25 5.82 20.62
N ARG A 77 0.62 4.91 21.07
CA ARG A 77 0.61 4.39 22.42
C ARG A 77 1.89 4.92 23.04
N ASP A 78 1.68 5.88 23.94
CA ASP A 78 2.61 6.35 24.97
C ASP A 78 3.55 7.52 24.63
N THR A 79 3.02 8.73 24.72
CA THR A 79 3.73 9.83 25.39
C THR A 79 2.95 10.15 26.66
N GLY A 80 3.08 9.30 27.67
CA GLY A 80 2.34 9.40 28.92
C GLY A 80 2.86 8.58 30.11
N ASP A 81 4.01 7.89 30.02
CA ASP A 81 4.67 7.31 31.20
C ASP A 81 5.91 8.14 31.62
N PRO A 82 5.82 8.94 32.70
CA PRO A 82 6.97 9.66 33.24
C PRO A 82 7.93 8.79 34.09
N ASP A 83 7.69 7.48 34.26
CA ASP A 83 8.45 6.61 35.18
C ASP A 83 9.05 5.33 34.55
N ALA A 84 9.23 5.28 33.22
CA ALA A 84 10.02 4.22 32.55
C ALA A 84 11.51 4.58 32.38
#